data_AF-A0A8J6EW57-F1
#
_entry.id   AF-A0A8J6EW57-F1
#
_cell.length_a   1.000
_cell.length_b   1.000
_cell.length_c   1.000
_cell.angle_alpha   90.00
_cell.angle_beta   90.00
_cell.angle_gamma   90.00
#
_symmetry.space_group_name_H-M   'P 1'
#
loop_
_entity.id
_entity.type
_entity.pdbx_description
1 polymer ?
#
loop_
_entity_poly.entity_id
_entity_poly.type
_entity_poly.pdbx_seq_one_letter_code
_entity_poly.pdbx_strand_id
1 'polypeptide(L)'
;MLPSPPNLNLYDYSSLAENGIPQSPLTSFEDSEMDYEEEMRLCSPLGRPKRKRVITYAQRQAANIRERKRMFNLNEAFDLLRKKVPTFAYEKRLSRIETLRLAIVYISFMTELLNSPGMKN
;
A
#
# COMPACT_ATOMS: atom_id res chain seq x y z
N MET A 1 32.27 21.66 3.94
CA MET A 1 31.92 21.76 2.50
C MET A 1 31.30 20.45 2.05
N LEU A 2 30.11 20.47 1.45
CA LEU A 2 29.48 19.30 0.81
C LEU A 2 29.73 19.37 -0.71
N PRO A 3 29.92 18.24 -1.42
CA PRO A 3 30.16 18.27 -2.86
C PRO A 3 28.87 18.56 -3.64
N SER A 4 28.99 19.31 -4.73
CA SER A 4 27.88 19.61 -5.66
C SER A 4 27.43 18.37 -6.45
N PRO A 5 26.14 18.23 -6.80
CA PRO A 5 25.66 17.14 -7.66
C PRO A 5 26.02 17.37 -9.14
N PRO A 6 26.13 16.30 -9.95
CA PRO A 6 26.50 16.40 -11.36
C PRO A 6 25.35 16.92 -12.23
N ASN A 7 25.72 17.62 -13.32
CA ASN A 7 24.82 18.27 -14.28
C ASN A 7 24.02 17.23 -15.11
N LEU A 8 22.69 17.35 -15.12
CA LEU A 8 21.75 16.53 -15.90
C LEU A 8 21.59 17.07 -17.33
N ASN A 9 22.59 16.93 -18.21
CA ASN A 9 22.42 17.36 -19.60
C ASN A 9 23.26 16.55 -20.61
N LEU A 10 23.07 15.23 -20.68
CA LEU A 10 23.68 14.43 -21.75
C LEU A 10 22.89 13.18 -22.16
N TYR A 11 21.60 13.35 -22.48
CA TYR A 11 20.91 12.41 -23.36
C TYR A 11 20.49 13.15 -24.63
N ASP A 12 21.28 12.97 -25.68
CA ASP A 12 21.03 13.48 -27.02
C ASP A 12 20.02 12.57 -27.73
N TYR A 13 18.80 13.08 -27.91
CA TYR A 13 17.66 12.37 -28.50
C TYR A 13 17.59 12.50 -30.04
N SER A 14 18.62 13.06 -30.68
CA SER A 14 18.58 13.43 -32.11
C SER A 14 18.76 12.27 -33.12
N SER A 15 18.95 11.02 -32.67
CA SER A 15 19.25 9.88 -33.55
C SER A 15 18.06 8.94 -33.87
N LEU A 16 16.84 9.24 -33.38
CA LEU A 16 15.67 8.35 -33.55
C LEU A 16 14.78 8.69 -34.76
N ALA A 17 15.33 9.27 -35.83
CA ALA A 17 14.54 9.66 -37.00
C ALA A 17 15.14 9.15 -38.33
N GLU A 18 15.35 7.84 -38.46
CA GLU A 18 15.47 7.20 -39.77
C GLU A 18 14.68 5.91 -39.79
N ASN A 19 13.35 6.04 -39.94
CA ASN A 19 12.48 5.06 -40.61
C ASN A 19 11.15 5.78 -40.91
N GLY A 20 10.95 6.12 -42.18
CA GLY A 20 9.93 7.06 -42.66
C GLY A 20 8.49 6.63 -42.41
N ILE A 21 7.65 7.63 -42.12
CA ILE A 21 6.18 7.50 -42.17
C ILE A 21 5.72 7.85 -43.59
N PRO A 22 4.99 6.97 -44.31
CA PRO A 22 4.44 7.28 -45.63
C PRO A 22 3.37 8.39 -45.54
N GLN A 23 3.42 9.35 -46.47
CA GLN A 23 2.36 10.35 -46.68
C GLN A 23 1.13 9.72 -47.34
N SER A 24 -0.07 10.19 -46.98
CA SER A 24 -1.19 10.28 -47.92
C SER A 24 -2.17 11.40 -47.51
N PRO A 25 -2.91 11.99 -48.46
CA PRO A 25 -3.25 13.41 -48.48
C PRO A 25 -4.65 13.71 -47.94
N LEU A 26 -4.81 14.79 -47.19
CA LEU A 26 -6.13 15.32 -46.85
C LEU A 26 -6.62 16.24 -47.97
N THR A 27 -7.61 15.71 -48.68
CA THR A 27 -8.44 16.37 -49.68
C THR A 27 -9.25 17.50 -49.07
N SER A 28 -9.24 18.65 -49.72
CA SER A 28 -10.17 19.76 -49.53
C SER A 28 -11.60 19.34 -49.88
N PHE A 29 -12.54 19.45 -48.93
CA PHE A 29 -13.98 19.46 -49.19
C PHE A 29 -14.63 20.41 -48.18
N GLU A 30 -15.08 21.57 -48.66
CA GLU A 30 -16.10 22.37 -48.00
C GLU A 30 -17.44 21.70 -48.30
N ASP A 31 -18.21 21.31 -47.28
CA ASP A 31 -19.65 21.52 -47.28
C ASP A 31 -20.25 21.31 -45.87
N SER A 32 -21.31 22.06 -45.64
CA SER A 32 -21.91 22.43 -44.37
C SER A 32 -22.83 21.37 -43.73
N GLU A 33 -23.23 21.68 -42.49
CA GLU A 33 -24.54 21.43 -41.85
C GLU A 33 -24.72 20.24 -40.90
N MET A 34 -25.40 20.62 -39.80
CA MET A 34 -26.08 19.87 -38.75
C MET A 34 -25.29 19.32 -37.55
N ASP A 35 -25.85 19.68 -36.40
CA ASP A 35 -25.39 19.50 -35.02
C ASP A 35 -25.86 18.14 -34.48
N TYR A 36 -25.30 17.05 -35.02
CA TYR A 36 -25.72 15.67 -34.69
C TYR A 36 -25.00 15.04 -33.48
N GLU A 37 -24.30 15.81 -32.66
CA GLU A 37 -23.62 15.27 -31.45
C GLU A 37 -24.54 15.17 -30.23
N GLU A 38 -25.63 15.93 -30.16
CA GLU A 38 -26.44 16.02 -28.94
C GLU A 38 -27.28 14.74 -28.69
N GLU A 39 -27.64 14.00 -29.74
CA GLU A 39 -28.56 12.87 -29.64
C GLU A 39 -27.87 11.49 -29.44
N MET A 40 -26.55 11.37 -29.67
CA MET A 40 -25.88 10.06 -29.76
C MET A 40 -25.04 9.61 -28.56
N ARG A 41 -25.17 10.16 -27.33
CA ARG A 41 -24.60 9.50 -26.11
C ARG A 41 -25.41 9.62 -24.82
N LEU A 42 -26.72 9.78 -24.94
CA LEU A 42 -27.68 9.55 -23.85
C LEU A 42 -27.67 8.11 -23.28
N CYS A 43 -26.80 7.21 -23.74
CA CYS A 43 -26.75 5.80 -23.31
C CYS A 43 -25.34 5.25 -23.00
N SER A 44 -24.55 5.95 -22.18
CA SER A 44 -23.44 5.33 -21.43
C SER A 44 -23.31 5.96 -20.03
N PRO A 45 -23.56 5.23 -18.92
CA PRO A 45 -23.24 5.72 -17.57
C PRO A 45 -21.71 5.73 -17.28
N LEU A 46 -20.88 5.49 -18.31
CA LEU A 46 -19.52 4.98 -18.18
C LEU A 46 -18.62 5.63 -19.24
N GLY A 47 -17.97 6.73 -18.88
CA GLY A 47 -17.07 7.41 -19.84
C GLY A 47 -16.16 8.50 -19.28
N ARG A 48 -16.19 8.79 -17.96
CA ARG A 48 -15.17 9.69 -17.40
C ARG A 48 -13.83 8.97 -17.50
N PRO A 49 -12.80 9.54 -18.18
CA PRO A 49 -11.48 8.95 -18.13
C PRO A 49 -11.12 8.81 -16.65
N LYS A 50 -10.84 7.57 -16.21
CA LYS A 50 -10.36 7.30 -14.86
C LYS A 50 -9.02 8.01 -14.74
N ARG A 51 -9.03 9.30 -14.41
CA ARG A 51 -7.84 10.05 -14.00
C ARG A 51 -7.25 9.23 -12.87
N LYS A 52 -6.17 8.49 -13.15
CA LYS A 52 -5.40 7.78 -12.13
C LYS A 52 -5.03 8.84 -11.11
N ARG A 53 -5.72 8.88 -9.97
CA ARG A 53 -5.46 9.89 -8.93
C ARG A 53 -4.00 9.75 -8.55
N VAL A 54 -3.19 10.72 -8.95
CA VAL A 54 -1.79 10.78 -8.54
C VAL A 54 -1.80 11.08 -7.06
N ILE A 55 -1.30 10.15 -6.25
CA ILE A 55 -1.22 10.34 -4.80
C ILE A 55 -0.22 11.46 -4.52
N THR A 56 -0.71 12.52 -3.89
CA THR A 56 0.13 13.65 -3.51
C THR A 56 1.12 13.25 -2.42
N TYR A 57 2.23 13.99 -2.31
CA TYR A 57 3.20 13.77 -1.24
C TYR A 57 2.56 13.86 0.16
N ALA A 58 1.70 14.85 0.38
CA ALA A 58 0.97 15.01 1.64
C ALA A 58 0.08 13.81 1.98
N GLN A 59 -0.62 13.24 0.98
CA GLN A 59 -1.44 12.04 1.18
C GLN A 59 -0.58 10.82 1.53
N ARG A 60 0.58 10.65 0.89
CA ARG A 60 1.54 9.59 1.24
C ARG A 60 2.04 9.74 2.67
N GLN A 61 2.41 10.96 3.07
CA GLN A 61 2.87 11.22 4.44
C GLN A 61 1.78 10.94 5.48
N ALA A 62 0.55 11.40 5.24
CA ALA A 62 -0.58 11.11 6.11
C ALA A 62 -0.84 9.59 6.23
N ALA A 63 -0.71 8.84 5.14
CA ALA A 63 -0.82 7.39 5.16
C ALA A 63 0.29 6.71 5.99
N ASN A 64 1.55 7.14 5.82
CA ASN A 64 2.68 6.62 6.58
C ASN A 64 2.53 6.87 8.09
N ILE A 65 2.05 8.05 8.49
CA ILE A 65 1.78 8.38 9.89
C ILE A 65 0.71 7.45 10.48
N ARG A 66 -0.38 7.22 9.74
CA ARG A 66 -1.44 6.31 10.18
C ARG A 66 -0.92 4.89 10.36
N GLU A 67 -0.13 4.38 9.41
CA GLU A 67 0.41 3.03 9.51
C GLU A 67 1.41 2.89 10.66
N ARG A 68 2.25 3.92 10.90
CA ARG A 68 3.13 3.94 12.06
C ARG A 68 2.34 3.87 13.37
N LYS A 69 1.25 4.63 13.50
CA LYS A 69 0.37 4.59 14.67
C LYS A 69 -0.29 3.22 14.84
N ARG A 70 -0.76 2.61 13.74
CA ARG A 70 -1.32 1.26 13.75
C ARG A 70 -0.30 0.23 14.25
N MET A 71 0.93 0.29 13.73
CA MET A 71 2.02 -0.60 14.14
C MET A 71 2.45 -0.39 15.59
N PHE A 72 2.47 0.86 16.07
CA PHE A 72 2.73 1.17 17.48
C PHE A 72 1.71 0.47 18.38
N ASN A 73 0.41 0.64 18.12
CA ASN A 73 -0.64 -0.01 18.89
C ASN A 73 -0.53 -1.55 18.87
N LEU A 74 -0.16 -2.14 17.73
CA LEU A 74 0.08 -3.58 17.62
C LEU A 74 1.25 -4.03 18.51
N ASN A 75 2.34 -3.27 18.51
CA ASN A 75 3.53 -3.59 19.30
C ASN A 75 3.25 -3.48 20.81
N GLU A 76 2.51 -2.45 21.23
CA GLU A 76 2.07 -2.29 22.62
C GLU A 76 1.23 -3.49 23.07
N ALA A 77 0.26 -3.92 22.26
CA ALA A 77 -0.56 -5.10 22.57
C ALA A 77 0.31 -6.38 22.72
N PHE A 78 1.32 -6.54 21.86
CA PHE A 78 2.28 -7.63 21.96
C PHE A 78 3.12 -7.56 23.26
N ASP A 79 3.46 -6.36 23.73
CA ASP A 79 4.20 -6.19 24.99
C ASP A 79 3.34 -6.45 26.22
N LEU A 80 2.07 -6.09 26.17
CA LEU A 80 1.10 -6.50 27.19
C LEU A 80 0.96 -8.02 27.23
N LEU A 81 0.90 -8.69 26.07
CA LEU A 81 0.86 -10.15 26.02
C LEU A 81 2.11 -10.77 26.63
N ARG A 82 3.31 -10.27 26.30
CA ARG A 82 4.59 -10.76 26.88
C ARG A 82 4.59 -10.72 28.41
N LYS A 83 3.99 -9.69 29.02
CA LYS A 83 3.89 -9.57 30.49
C LYS A 83 2.96 -10.61 31.12
N LYS A 84 2.04 -11.19 30.35
CA LYS A 84 1.09 -12.21 30.82
C LYS A 84 1.56 -13.64 30.55
N VAL A 85 2.43 -13.80 29.57
CA VAL A 85 3.05 -15.08 29.23
C VAL A 85 4.12 -15.39 30.29
N PRO A 86 4.11 -16.58 30.90
CA PRO A 86 5.12 -16.94 31.90
C PRO A 86 6.51 -17.09 31.26
N THR A 87 7.49 -16.36 31.76
CA THR A 87 8.90 -16.41 31.34
C THR A 87 9.83 -16.32 32.55
N PHE A 88 11.11 -16.66 32.40
CA PHE A 88 12.08 -16.45 33.47
C PHE A 88 12.41 -14.96 33.65
N ALA A 89 12.71 -14.53 34.88
CA ALA A 89 12.88 -13.10 35.23
C ALA A 89 14.03 -12.39 34.49
N TYR A 90 15.04 -13.13 34.03
CA TYR A 90 16.21 -12.61 33.30
C TYR A 90 16.20 -13.01 31.82
N GLU A 91 15.07 -13.48 31.31
CA GLU A 91 14.99 -13.99 29.96
C GLU A 91 14.91 -12.86 28.95
N LYS A 92 15.52 -13.07 27.78
CA LYS A 92 15.48 -12.13 26.67
C LYS A 92 14.02 -11.89 26.24
N ARG A 93 13.73 -10.68 25.77
CA ARG A 93 12.45 -10.36 25.13
C ARG A 93 12.13 -11.34 23.99
N LEU A 94 11.04 -12.09 24.16
CA LEU A 94 10.56 -13.08 23.19
C LEU A 94 10.19 -12.45 21.85
N SER A 95 10.50 -13.16 20.75
CA SER A 95 10.01 -12.81 19.41
C SER A 95 8.48 -12.95 19.31
N ARG A 96 7.87 -12.38 18.27
CA ARG A 96 6.41 -12.45 18.08
C ARG A 96 5.92 -13.90 18.00
N ILE A 97 6.62 -14.76 17.28
CA ILE A 97 6.23 -16.17 17.12
C ILE A 97 6.35 -16.94 18.44
N GLU A 98 7.42 -16.71 19.20
CA GLU A 98 7.62 -17.36 20.51
C GLU A 98 6.54 -16.91 21.51
N THR A 99 6.26 -15.61 21.58
CA THR A 99 5.19 -15.07 22.44
C THR A 99 3.84 -15.73 22.12
N LEU A 100 3.48 -15.86 20.84
CA LEU A 100 2.22 -16.49 20.44
C LEU A 100 2.18 -17.98 20.78
N ARG A 101 3.24 -18.72 20.48
CA ARG A 101 3.33 -20.16 20.80
C ARG A 101 3.19 -20.40 22.30
N LEU A 102 3.92 -19.64 23.11
CA LEU A 102 3.91 -19.82 24.56
C LEU A 102 2.58 -19.38 25.18
N ALA A 103 1.93 -18.33 24.65
CA ALA A 103 0.58 -17.95 25.08
C ALA A 103 -0.45 -19.05 24.82
N ILE A 104 -0.42 -19.69 23.65
CA ILE A 104 -1.33 -20.79 23.31
C ILE A 104 -1.12 -21.97 24.27
N VAL A 105 0.13 -22.39 24.46
CA VAL A 105 0.47 -23.48 25.38
C VAL A 105 0.03 -23.15 26.81
N TYR A 106 0.22 -21.91 27.25
CA TYR A 106 -0.14 -21.48 28.60
C TYR A 106 -1.66 -21.50 28.83
N ILE A 107 -2.46 -21.04 27.85
CA ILE A 107 -3.93 -21.11 27.93
C ILE A 107 -4.38 -22.58 28.03
N SER A 108 -3.85 -23.47 27.19
CA SER A 108 -4.17 -24.90 27.26
C SER A 108 -3.80 -25.51 28.61
N PHE A 109 -2.59 -25.24 29.09
CA PHE A 109 -2.12 -25.73 30.40
C PHE A 109 -3.01 -25.27 31.55
N MET A 110 -3.36 -23.98 31.60
CA MET A 110 -4.25 -23.46 32.64
C MET A 110 -5.66 -24.06 32.54
N THR A 111 -6.15 -24.30 31.33
CA THR A 111 -7.45 -24.94 31.09
C THR A 111 -7.47 -26.38 31.59
N GLU A 112 -6.41 -27.14 31.32
CA GLU A 112 -6.27 -28.52 31.82
C GLU A 112 -6.16 -28.56 33.35
N LEU A 113 -5.36 -27.66 33.94
CA LEU A 113 -5.18 -27.56 35.39
C LEU A 113 -6.51 -27.31 36.10
N LEU A 114 -7.34 -26.40 35.57
CA LEU A 114 -8.65 -26.06 36.15
C LEU A 114 -9.70 -27.15 35.96
N ASN A 115 -9.61 -27.93 34.88
CA ASN A 115 -10.54 -29.03 34.61
C ASN A 115 -10.12 -30.37 35.23
N SER A 116 -8.89 -30.46 35.77
CA SER A 116 -8.42 -31.65 36.47
C SER A 116 -9.20 -31.84 37.78
N PRO A 117 -9.85 -33.00 38.00
CA PRO A 117 -10.80 -33.22 39.10
C PRO A 117 -10.17 -33.32 40.51
N GLY A 118 -8.96 -32.81 40.74
CA GLY A 118 -8.16 -33.06 41.96
C GLY A 118 -7.79 -31.85 42.82
N MET A 119 -8.24 -30.64 42.51
CA MET A 119 -7.92 -29.42 43.27
C MET A 119 -9.18 -28.60 43.59
N LYS A 120 -10.22 -29.27 44.09
CA LYS A 120 -11.34 -28.61 44.78
C LYS A 120 -10.98 -28.60 46.27
N ASN A 121 -10.54 -27.45 46.78
CA ASN A 121 -10.48 -27.21 48.23
C ASN A 121 -11.89 -27.02 48.77
#